data_AF-A0A8H7CR52-F1
#
_entry.id   AF-A0A8H7CR52-F1
#
_cell.length_a   1.000
_cell.length_b   1.000
_cell.length_c   1.000
_cell.angle_alpha   90.00
_cell.angle_beta   90.00
_cell.angle_gamma   90.00
#
_symmetry.space_group_name_H-M   'P 1'
#
loop_
_entity.id
_entity.type
_entity.pdbx_description
1 polymer ?
#
loop_
_entity_poly.entity_id
_entity_poly.type
_entity_poly.pdbx_seq_one_letter_code
_entity_poly.pdbx_strand_id
1 'polypeptide(L)'
;MPCQDIESTTFSYTISGGQGGTGGQSSGNGGTGGNGGTGEGPTVNIDNSVNKIVKKGQGLKEILEKWLEFPPDTQDRHYYLQSLHHPATGSWLLCDDQFIRWRDTPGLLWIKGISGTGKSVLRELVKTCPKESAVAYFYFDFSNNRQQMDIMVRSIIWQLSGQSPLPYDALHQLYGTLKNGAMKPQHEDLLGVLKNLLSELKQTYIIIDGLDECRKTDWNLLGPFIQSLSHVAENAPHLLLTSQPFQEFETAFRDIPSIELDSMVSTSDIRSYIGSKVPGVGNWAKDDKYAKAVTEQIVERSNGM
;
A
#
# COMPACT_ATOMS: atom_id res chain seq x y z
N MET A 1 21.30 34.63 9.42
CA MET A 1 20.17 34.66 10.38
C MET A 1 20.04 33.27 10.96
N PRO A 2 20.00 33.13 12.30
CA PRO A 2 20.14 31.84 12.98
C PRO A 2 18.82 31.07 13.05
N CYS A 3 18.94 29.74 13.19
CA CYS A 3 17.87 28.79 13.47
C CYS A 3 16.97 29.27 14.60
N GLN A 4 15.65 29.16 14.40
CA GLN A 4 14.68 29.20 15.49
C GLN A 4 14.39 27.79 15.97
N ASP A 5 14.45 27.64 17.29
CA ASP A 5 14.16 26.45 18.07
C ASP A 5 12.71 25.96 17.83
N ILE A 6 12.56 24.64 17.67
CA ILE A 6 11.25 23.98 17.67
C ILE A 6 10.87 23.77 19.13
N GLU A 7 9.89 24.52 19.62
CA GLU A 7 9.27 24.27 20.93
C GLU A 7 8.53 22.93 20.93
N SER A 8 8.91 22.05 21.86
CA SER A 8 8.22 20.79 22.12
C SER A 8 6.83 21.07 22.69
N THR A 9 5.79 20.93 21.87
CA THR A 9 4.41 21.01 22.33
C THR A 9 3.93 19.61 22.71
N THR A 10 3.88 19.31 24.00
CA THR A 10 3.29 18.07 24.52
C THR A 10 1.77 18.19 24.48
N PHE A 11 1.10 17.40 23.64
CA PHE A 11 -0.35 17.21 23.71
C PHE A 11 -0.67 15.90 24.43
N SER A 12 -1.48 15.99 25.48
CA SER A 12 -2.06 14.84 26.18
C SER A 12 -3.48 14.59 25.65
N TYR A 13 -3.76 13.35 25.21
CA TYR A 13 -5.11 12.88 24.93
C TYR A 13 -5.45 11.71 25.86
N THR A 14 -6.65 11.75 26.43
CA THR A 14 -7.20 10.72 27.32
C THR A 14 -8.04 9.74 26.49
N ILE A 15 -7.65 8.47 26.45
CA ILE A 15 -8.50 7.40 25.92
C ILE A 15 -9.44 6.94 27.04
N SER A 16 -10.75 7.15 26.86
CA SER A 16 -11.80 6.64 27.75
C SER A 16 -11.96 5.13 27.58
N GLY A 17 -11.51 4.35 28.58
CA GLY A 17 -11.76 2.92 28.66
C GLY A 17 -13.22 2.62 29.01
N GLY A 18 -13.82 1.69 28.25
CA GLY A 18 -15.20 1.24 28.38
C GLY A 18 -15.53 0.50 29.69
N GLN A 19 -16.82 0.47 29.98
CA GLN A 19 -17.47 0.03 31.23
C GLN A 19 -17.13 -1.39 31.70
N GLY A 20 -17.05 -1.54 33.02
CA GLY A 20 -16.82 -2.80 33.71
C GLY A 20 -18.04 -3.71 33.88
N GLY A 21 -17.77 -4.89 34.44
CA GLY A 21 -18.76 -5.87 34.88
C GLY A 21 -18.26 -6.69 36.07
N THR A 22 -18.92 -6.48 37.21
CA THR A 22 -19.30 -7.39 38.33
C THR A 22 -18.42 -8.62 38.62
N GLY A 23 -17.98 -8.94 39.84
CA GLY A 23 -18.55 -8.73 41.17
C GLY A 23 -18.46 -10.07 41.92
N GLY A 24 -17.80 -10.10 43.08
CA GLY A 24 -17.69 -11.29 43.93
C GLY A 24 -17.25 -10.90 45.35
N GLN A 25 -18.17 -10.99 46.30
CA GLN A 25 -17.98 -10.66 47.72
C GLN A 25 -17.38 -11.84 48.50
N SER A 26 -16.49 -11.57 49.47
CA SER A 26 -16.59 -12.16 50.81
C SER A 26 -15.74 -11.41 51.87
N SER A 27 -16.44 -10.95 52.92
CA SER A 27 -16.08 -10.75 54.33
C SER A 27 -14.64 -10.48 54.79
N GLY A 28 -14.47 -9.37 55.52
CA GLY A 28 -13.31 -9.15 56.39
C GLY A 28 -13.27 -7.78 57.08
N ASN A 29 -13.80 -7.72 58.31
CA ASN A 29 -13.55 -6.85 59.47
C ASN A 29 -12.69 -5.55 59.34
N GLY A 30 -13.27 -4.42 59.78
CA GLY A 30 -12.67 -3.36 60.61
C GLY A 30 -11.40 -2.63 60.15
N GLY A 31 -11.53 -1.35 59.79
CA GLY A 31 -10.39 -0.43 59.68
C GLY A 31 -10.76 0.94 59.10
N THR A 32 -10.37 1.99 59.81
CA THR A 32 -10.59 3.42 59.56
C THR A 32 -10.20 3.90 58.16
N GLY A 33 -11.06 4.75 57.57
CA GLY A 33 -10.88 5.31 56.22
C GLY A 33 -9.69 6.25 56.08
N GLY A 34 -8.85 5.97 55.08
CA GLY A 34 -7.89 6.89 54.50
C GLY A 34 -8.33 7.29 53.09
N ASN A 35 -8.17 8.57 52.74
CA ASN A 35 -8.45 9.12 51.42
C ASN A 35 -7.69 8.34 50.33
N GLY A 36 -8.43 7.62 49.48
CA GLY A 36 -7.89 6.98 48.29
C GLY A 36 -7.54 8.04 47.24
N GLY A 37 -6.24 8.25 47.03
CA GLY A 37 -5.73 8.99 45.88
C GLY A 37 -6.16 8.30 44.59
N THR A 38 -6.57 9.09 43.61
CA THR A 38 -6.74 8.64 42.23
C THR A 38 -5.39 8.12 41.74
N GLY A 39 -5.25 6.80 41.62
CA GLY A 39 -4.08 6.19 41.02
C GLY A 39 -4.01 6.61 39.56
N GLU A 40 -3.06 7.49 39.24
CA GLU A 40 -2.60 7.68 37.87
C GLU A 40 -2.08 6.32 37.40
N GLY A 41 -2.75 5.72 36.40
CA GLY A 41 -2.20 4.58 35.68
C GLY A 41 -0.81 4.94 35.13
N PRO A 42 0.08 3.97 34.90
CA PRO A 42 1.46 4.26 34.54
C PRO A 42 1.51 5.10 33.25
N THR A 43 1.89 6.36 33.38
CA THR A 43 2.33 7.19 32.27
C THR A 43 3.65 6.62 31.74
N VAL A 44 3.57 5.87 30.64
CA VAL A 44 4.75 5.41 29.92
C VAL A 44 5.38 6.62 29.24
N ASN A 45 6.56 7.01 29.71
CA ASN A 45 7.31 8.16 29.19
C ASN A 45 8.02 7.75 27.88
N ILE A 46 7.29 7.81 26.76
CA ILE A 46 7.72 7.37 25.42
C ILE A 46 8.91 8.20 24.90
N ASP A 47 9.12 9.40 25.45
CA ASP A 47 10.01 10.43 24.88
C ASP A 47 11.51 10.22 25.19
N ASN A 48 11.86 9.51 26.27
CA ASN A 48 13.26 9.50 26.75
C ASN A 48 14.20 8.58 25.95
N SER A 49 13.69 7.49 25.37
CA SER A 49 14.52 6.49 24.69
C SER A 49 14.88 6.91 23.27
N VAL A 50 13.91 7.41 22.51
CA VAL A 50 14.11 7.84 21.12
C VAL A 50 14.97 9.09 21.07
N ASN A 51 14.72 10.07 21.94
CA ASN A 51 15.58 11.25 22.06
C ASN A 51 17.03 10.89 22.38
N LYS A 52 17.27 9.81 23.13
CA LYS A 52 18.63 9.33 23.44
C LYS A 52 19.32 8.68 22.23
N ILE A 53 18.59 8.06 21.31
CA ILE A 53 19.14 7.46 20.09
C ILE A 53 19.32 8.51 18.98
N VAL A 54 18.37 9.46 18.83
CA VAL A 54 18.53 10.62 17.95
C VAL A 54 19.77 11.43 18.33
N LYS A 55 20.02 11.60 19.64
CA LYS A 55 21.26 12.20 20.17
C LYS A 55 22.54 11.39 19.89
N LYS A 56 22.43 10.10 19.56
CA LYS A 56 23.57 9.23 19.16
C LYS A 56 23.86 9.27 17.65
N GLY A 57 23.17 10.14 16.90
CA GLY A 57 23.49 10.44 15.50
C GLY A 57 22.74 9.62 14.44
N GLN A 58 21.84 8.71 14.85
CA GLN A 58 20.92 8.04 13.92
C GLN A 58 19.59 8.79 13.88
N GLY A 59 19.08 9.08 12.68
CA GLY A 59 17.81 9.75 12.51
C GLY A 59 16.64 8.84 12.91
N LEU A 60 15.54 9.40 13.42
CA LEU A 60 14.30 8.66 13.75
C LEU A 60 13.84 7.78 12.57
N LYS A 61 13.89 8.33 11.35
CA LYS A 61 13.54 7.62 10.13
C LYS A 61 14.34 6.32 9.94
N GLU A 62 15.66 6.36 10.08
CA GLU A 62 16.54 5.19 9.89
C GLU A 62 16.27 4.09 10.92
N ILE A 63 15.95 4.49 12.15
CA ILE A 63 15.59 3.57 13.24
C ILE A 63 14.28 2.86 12.89
N LEU A 64 13.26 3.62 12.49
CA LEU A 64 11.95 3.08 12.14
C LEU A 64 12.03 2.21 10.89
N GLU A 65 12.82 2.60 9.88
CA GLU A 65 13.04 1.83 8.66
C GLU A 65 13.59 0.44 8.98
N LYS A 66 14.65 0.41 9.81
CA LYS A 66 15.30 -0.83 10.23
C LYS A 66 14.38 -1.69 11.09
N TRP A 67 13.62 -1.07 12.00
CA TRP A 67 12.72 -1.78 12.90
C TRP A 67 11.51 -2.36 12.19
N LEU A 68 10.92 -1.62 11.25
CA LEU A 68 9.80 -2.08 10.43
C LEU A 68 10.23 -3.15 9.42
N GLU A 69 11.53 -3.37 9.24
CA GLU A 69 12.11 -4.23 8.21
C GLU A 69 11.52 -3.87 6.83
N PHE A 70 11.45 -2.55 6.57
CA PHE A 70 10.90 -2.04 5.32
C PHE A 70 11.68 -2.68 4.15
N PRO A 71 10.99 -3.23 3.14
CA PRO A 71 11.68 -3.76 1.98
C PRO A 71 12.41 -2.62 1.27
N PRO A 72 13.76 -2.63 1.22
CA PRO A 72 14.46 -1.75 0.29
C PRO A 72 13.92 -2.09 -1.11
N ASP A 73 13.80 -1.12 -2.00
CA ASP A 73 13.39 -1.34 -3.40
C ASP A 73 11.88 -1.31 -3.72
N THR A 74 11.00 -0.65 -2.95
CA THR A 74 9.64 -0.35 -3.50
C THR A 74 9.70 0.73 -4.58
N GLN A 75 10.52 1.76 -4.36
CA GLN A 75 10.67 2.87 -5.30
C GLN A 75 11.54 2.50 -6.51
N ASP A 76 12.68 1.81 -6.35
CA ASP A 76 13.49 1.44 -7.52
C ASP A 76 12.78 0.40 -8.38
N ARG A 77 12.00 -0.51 -7.78
CA ARG A 77 11.09 -1.40 -8.51
C ARG A 77 10.06 -0.61 -9.30
N HIS A 78 9.44 0.42 -8.72
CA HIS A 78 8.53 1.28 -9.46
C HIS A 78 9.23 1.96 -10.66
N TYR A 79 10.42 2.50 -10.48
CA TYR A 79 11.19 3.12 -11.57
C TYR A 79 11.63 2.11 -12.65
N TYR A 80 12.11 0.93 -12.24
CA TYR A 80 12.45 -0.16 -13.14
C TYR A 80 11.23 -0.57 -13.96
N LEU A 81 10.09 -0.78 -13.30
CA LEU A 81 8.85 -1.13 -13.94
C LEU A 81 8.31 -0.02 -14.85
N GLN A 82 8.48 1.26 -14.50
CA GLN A 82 8.21 2.39 -15.40
C GLN A 82 9.12 2.36 -16.63
N SER A 83 10.41 2.03 -16.47
CA SER A 83 11.36 1.99 -17.60
C SER A 83 11.02 0.93 -18.66
N LEU A 84 10.25 -0.09 -18.27
CA LEU A 84 9.76 -1.14 -19.18
C LEU A 84 8.46 -0.75 -19.91
N HIS A 85 7.76 0.30 -19.47
CA HIS A 85 6.49 0.72 -20.06
C HIS A 85 6.70 1.38 -21.42
N HIS A 86 5.79 1.10 -22.35
CA HIS A 86 5.75 1.77 -23.64
C HIS A 86 4.68 2.87 -23.61
N PRO A 87 5.02 4.16 -23.79
CA PRO A 87 4.09 5.28 -23.59
C PRO A 87 2.76 5.20 -24.36
N ALA A 88 2.74 4.47 -25.48
CA ALA A 88 1.55 4.30 -26.32
C ALA A 88 0.66 3.10 -25.97
N THR A 89 0.92 2.37 -24.88
CA THR A 89 0.11 1.20 -24.49
C THR A 89 -0.70 1.45 -23.21
N GLY A 90 -1.93 0.92 -23.20
CA GLY A 90 -2.86 0.94 -22.08
C GLY A 90 -3.47 2.28 -21.71
N SER A 91 -3.31 3.31 -22.54
CA SER A 91 -4.03 4.58 -22.33
C SER A 91 -5.56 4.38 -22.32
N TRP A 92 -6.05 3.31 -22.97
CA TRP A 92 -7.47 2.96 -22.97
C TRP A 92 -8.01 2.69 -21.57
N LEU A 93 -7.19 2.15 -20.64
CA LEU A 93 -7.63 1.89 -19.27
C LEU A 93 -7.93 3.19 -18.53
N LEU A 94 -7.17 4.25 -18.82
CA LEU A 94 -7.38 5.57 -18.22
C LEU A 94 -8.68 6.24 -18.70
N CYS A 95 -9.25 5.74 -19.80
CA CYS A 95 -10.51 6.18 -20.39
C CYS A 95 -11.69 5.25 -20.06
N ASP A 96 -11.48 4.16 -19.34
CA ASP A 96 -12.54 3.23 -18.96
C ASP A 96 -13.47 3.85 -17.90
N ASP A 97 -14.78 3.67 -18.05
CA ASP A 97 -15.78 4.30 -17.17
C ASP A 97 -15.69 3.79 -15.72
N GLN A 98 -15.38 2.51 -15.51
CA GLN A 98 -15.19 1.96 -14.17
C GLN A 98 -13.91 2.50 -13.54
N PHE A 99 -12.88 2.64 -14.36
CA PHE A 99 -11.63 3.25 -13.95
C PHE A 99 -11.81 4.71 -13.51
N ILE A 100 -12.46 5.53 -14.33
CA ILE A 100 -12.75 6.94 -14.05
C ILE A 100 -13.61 7.05 -12.78
N ARG A 101 -14.65 6.22 -12.66
CA ARG A 101 -15.51 6.20 -11.47
C ARG A 101 -14.70 5.90 -10.21
N TRP A 102 -13.85 4.89 -10.25
CA TRP A 102 -12.97 4.55 -9.12
C TRP A 102 -11.98 5.68 -8.82
N ARG A 103 -11.43 6.36 -9.83
CA ARG A 103 -10.50 7.47 -9.63
C ARG A 103 -11.19 8.63 -8.90
N ASP A 104 -12.44 8.91 -9.24
CA ASP A 104 -13.17 10.08 -8.76
C ASP A 104 -13.98 9.80 -7.48
N THR A 105 -14.31 8.54 -7.19
CA THR A 105 -15.06 8.11 -6.01
C THR A 105 -14.28 7.03 -5.24
N PRO A 106 -13.98 7.22 -3.94
CA PRO A 106 -13.28 6.22 -3.16
C PRO A 106 -13.98 4.87 -3.17
N GLY A 107 -13.18 3.80 -3.14
CA GLY A 107 -13.69 2.45 -3.22
C GLY A 107 -12.67 1.46 -3.77
N LEU A 108 -13.18 0.28 -4.08
CA LEU A 108 -12.41 -0.85 -4.58
C LEU A 108 -12.59 -0.99 -6.10
N LEU A 109 -11.50 -1.25 -6.81
CA LEU A 109 -11.51 -1.65 -8.21
C LEU A 109 -10.54 -2.82 -8.40
N TRP A 110 -11.04 -3.91 -8.99
CA TRP A 110 -10.23 -5.08 -9.31
C TRP A 110 -10.02 -5.22 -10.82
N ILE A 111 -8.76 -5.21 -11.25
CA ILE A 111 -8.40 -5.39 -12.65
C ILE A 111 -7.84 -6.79 -12.87
N LYS A 112 -8.49 -7.52 -13.77
CA LYS A 112 -8.23 -8.92 -14.06
C LYS A 112 -7.61 -9.05 -15.43
N GLY A 113 -6.56 -9.85 -15.55
CA GLY A 113 -6.05 -10.25 -16.86
C GLY A 113 -4.93 -11.26 -16.75
N ILE A 114 -4.67 -12.00 -17.82
CA ILE A 114 -3.55 -12.96 -17.88
C ILE A 114 -2.20 -12.23 -17.88
N SER A 115 -1.11 -12.96 -17.64
CA SER A 115 0.24 -12.40 -17.74
C SER A 115 0.49 -11.83 -19.14
N GLY A 116 1.19 -10.71 -19.24
CA GLY A 116 1.49 -10.05 -20.52
C GLY A 116 0.45 -9.02 -21.01
N THR A 117 -0.76 -8.97 -20.45
CA THR A 117 -1.84 -8.03 -20.88
C THR A 117 -1.65 -6.56 -20.51
N GLY A 118 -0.46 -6.19 -20.07
CA GLY A 118 -0.15 -4.79 -19.77
C GLY A 118 -0.78 -4.24 -18.49
N LYS A 119 -1.12 -5.08 -17.49
CA LYS A 119 -1.47 -4.63 -16.11
C LYS A 119 -0.51 -3.56 -15.57
N SER A 120 0.74 -3.63 -16.02
CA SER A 120 1.79 -2.61 -15.91
C SER A 120 1.38 -1.15 -16.19
N VAL A 121 0.33 -0.91 -16.95
CA VAL A 121 -0.23 0.42 -17.27
C VAL A 121 -0.68 1.17 -16.02
N LEU A 122 -0.95 0.45 -14.95
CA LEU A 122 -1.20 0.99 -13.61
C LEU A 122 -0.03 1.77 -13.01
N ARG A 123 1.11 1.79 -13.68
CA ARG A 123 2.26 2.62 -13.30
C ARG A 123 2.07 4.08 -13.72
N GLU A 124 1.40 4.31 -14.85
CA GLU A 124 1.01 5.66 -15.29
C GLU A 124 -0.11 6.23 -14.42
N LEU A 125 -0.88 5.35 -13.78
CA LEU A 125 -1.95 5.73 -12.85
C LEU A 125 -1.47 6.58 -11.67
N VAL A 126 -0.28 6.27 -11.13
CA VAL A 126 0.31 7.07 -10.05
C VAL A 126 0.43 8.54 -10.46
N LYS A 127 0.66 8.82 -11.76
CA LYS A 127 0.75 10.19 -12.30
C LYS A 127 -0.62 10.83 -12.54
N THR A 128 -1.69 10.05 -12.63
CA THR A 128 -3.05 10.56 -12.82
C THR A 128 -3.77 10.85 -11.50
N CYS A 129 -3.23 10.38 -10.37
CA CYS A 129 -3.71 10.74 -9.04
C CYS A 129 -3.61 12.27 -8.82
N PRO A 130 -4.59 12.89 -8.11
CA PRO A 130 -4.51 14.31 -7.76
C PRO A 130 -3.25 14.61 -6.94
N LYS A 131 -2.67 15.80 -7.16
CA LYS A 131 -1.36 16.19 -6.57
C LYS A 131 -1.33 16.23 -5.03
N GLU A 132 -2.47 16.46 -4.40
CA GLU A 132 -2.60 16.56 -2.94
C GLU A 132 -2.95 15.23 -2.27
N SER A 133 -3.18 14.18 -3.05
CA SER A 133 -3.52 12.85 -2.54
C SER A 133 -2.25 12.11 -2.13
N ALA A 134 -2.34 11.34 -1.05
CA ALA A 134 -1.30 10.38 -0.72
C ALA A 134 -1.40 9.17 -1.64
N VAL A 135 -0.25 8.66 -2.09
CA VAL A 135 -0.19 7.48 -2.97
C VAL A 135 0.76 6.46 -2.39
N ALA A 136 0.30 5.21 -2.29
CA ALA A 136 1.13 4.07 -1.99
C ALA A 136 0.92 2.98 -3.03
N TYR A 137 1.98 2.24 -3.33
CA TYR A 137 1.90 1.12 -4.25
C TYR A 137 2.74 -0.05 -3.78
N PHE A 138 2.30 -1.25 -4.13
CA PHE A 138 3.07 -2.46 -3.92
C PHE A 138 2.93 -3.39 -5.11
N TYR A 139 4.07 -3.90 -5.57
CA TYR A 139 4.15 -4.89 -6.64
C TYR A 139 4.58 -6.21 -6.00
N PHE A 140 3.70 -7.20 -6.01
CA PHE A 140 4.11 -8.57 -5.71
C PHE A 140 5.05 -9.05 -6.83
N ASP A 141 6.02 -9.86 -6.44
CA ASP A 141 7.07 -10.33 -7.35
C ASP A 141 7.67 -11.65 -6.86
N PHE A 142 7.53 -12.70 -7.67
CA PHE A 142 8.17 -14.01 -7.43
C PHE A 142 9.70 -13.93 -7.30
N SER A 143 10.36 -12.98 -7.98
CA SER A 143 11.81 -12.95 -8.11
C SER A 143 12.54 -12.30 -6.92
N ASN A 144 11.83 -11.56 -6.07
CA ASN A 144 12.44 -10.67 -5.07
C ASN A 144 11.95 -10.92 -3.63
N ASN A 145 11.44 -12.11 -3.31
CA ASN A 145 10.92 -12.44 -1.97
C ASN A 145 9.82 -11.48 -1.47
N ARG A 146 9.09 -10.83 -2.40
CA ARG A 146 8.01 -9.86 -2.13
C ARG A 146 6.63 -10.52 -2.19
N GLN A 147 6.54 -11.74 -1.71
CA GLN A 147 5.32 -12.55 -1.81
C GLN A 147 4.46 -12.48 -0.56
N GLN A 148 5.04 -12.07 0.57
CA GLN A 148 4.35 -12.08 1.84
C GLN A 148 3.48 -10.84 2.00
N MET A 149 2.28 -11.04 2.52
CA MET A 149 1.32 -9.97 2.73
C MET A 149 1.81 -8.95 3.77
N ASP A 150 2.56 -9.37 4.78
CA ASP A 150 3.12 -8.46 5.80
C ASP A 150 4.12 -7.46 5.22
N ILE A 151 4.96 -7.88 4.27
CA ILE A 151 5.88 -7.02 3.52
C ILE A 151 5.10 -5.95 2.74
N MET A 152 3.99 -6.34 2.10
CA MET A 152 3.09 -5.40 1.43
C MET A 152 2.55 -4.35 2.41
N VAL A 153 1.99 -4.78 3.54
CA VAL A 153 1.40 -3.88 4.53
C VAL A 153 2.44 -2.91 5.10
N ARG A 154 3.63 -3.42 5.49
CA ARG A 154 4.74 -2.60 5.98
C ARG A 154 5.19 -1.57 4.95
N SER A 155 5.24 -1.97 3.67
CA SER A 155 5.62 -1.07 2.57
C SER A 155 4.60 0.06 2.37
N ILE A 156 3.31 -0.25 2.40
CA ILE A 156 2.24 0.74 2.30
C ILE A 156 2.30 1.72 3.48
N ILE A 157 2.42 1.21 4.71
CA ILE A 157 2.54 2.04 5.92
C ILE A 157 3.73 2.99 5.83
N TRP A 158 4.90 2.49 5.39
CA TRP A 158 6.10 3.32 5.24
C TRP A 158 5.91 4.47 4.25
N GLN A 159 5.34 4.17 3.07
CA GLN A 159 5.06 5.16 2.03
C GLN A 159 4.08 6.23 2.52
N LEU A 160 2.97 5.82 3.15
CA LEU A 160 1.96 6.75 3.66
C LEU A 160 2.45 7.54 4.86
N SER A 161 3.27 6.94 5.72
CA SER A 161 3.86 7.63 6.88
C SER A 161 4.73 8.81 6.47
N GLY A 162 5.45 8.73 5.34
CA GLY A 162 6.23 9.84 4.81
C GLY A 162 5.39 10.95 4.18
N GLN A 163 4.11 10.69 3.90
CA GLN A 163 3.15 11.62 3.26
C GLN A 163 2.12 12.19 4.26
N SER A 164 2.10 11.69 5.50
CA SER A 164 1.25 12.22 6.58
C SER A 164 1.64 13.65 6.95
N PRO A 165 0.70 14.49 7.43
CA PRO A 165 1.00 15.80 8.00
C PRO A 165 2.04 15.77 9.13
N LEU A 166 2.12 14.66 9.88
CA LEU A 166 3.13 14.39 10.89
C LEU A 166 3.96 13.17 10.47
N PRO A 167 5.02 13.36 9.65
CA PRO A 167 5.71 12.24 9.05
C PRO A 167 6.27 11.25 10.08
N TYR A 168 5.91 9.98 9.90
CA TYR A 168 6.33 8.85 10.75
C TYR A 168 5.86 8.89 12.21
N ASP A 169 4.96 9.80 12.61
CA ASP A 169 4.52 9.90 14.00
C ASP A 169 3.77 8.64 14.48
N ALA A 170 2.82 8.14 13.68
CA ALA A 170 2.11 6.90 14.00
C ALA A 170 3.05 5.69 14.15
N LEU A 171 4.11 5.61 13.33
CA LEU A 171 5.14 4.59 13.44
C LEU A 171 6.03 4.80 14.67
N HIS A 172 6.35 6.04 15.02
CA HIS A 172 7.12 6.39 16.21
C HIS A 172 6.36 6.03 17.49
N GLN A 173 5.05 6.31 17.54
CA GLN A 173 4.18 5.89 18.64
C GLN A 173 4.18 4.37 18.78
N LEU A 174 3.98 3.63 17.67
CA LEU A 174 4.00 2.17 17.70
C LEU A 174 5.37 1.61 18.11
N TYR A 175 6.46 2.23 17.67
CA TYR A 175 7.82 1.85 18.08
C TYR A 175 7.99 1.96 19.61
N GLY A 176 7.48 3.04 20.20
CA GLY A 176 7.48 3.28 21.64
C GLY A 176 6.68 2.23 22.41
N THR A 177 5.45 1.92 21.96
CA THR A 177 4.58 0.92 22.61
C THR A 177 5.17 -0.49 22.52
N LEU A 178 5.87 -0.80 21.43
CA LEU A 178 6.57 -2.08 21.24
C LEU A 178 7.98 -2.09 21.86
N LYS A 179 8.06 -1.54 23.08
CA LYS A 179 9.26 -1.51 23.94
C LYS A 179 10.46 -0.87 23.26
N ASN A 180 10.26 0.27 22.60
CA ASN A 180 11.30 0.96 21.81
C ASN A 180 11.95 0.02 20.78
N GLY A 181 11.10 -0.69 20.04
CA GLY A 181 11.49 -1.60 18.97
C GLY A 181 12.10 -2.94 19.40
N ALA A 182 12.07 -3.28 20.68
CA ALA A 182 12.49 -4.62 21.14
C ALA A 182 11.51 -5.73 20.72
N MET A 183 10.27 -5.36 20.38
CA MET A 183 9.26 -6.27 19.81
C MET A 183 8.95 -5.88 18.37
N LYS A 184 8.62 -6.89 17.55
CA LYS A 184 8.18 -6.68 16.16
C LYS A 184 6.67 -6.48 16.10
N PRO A 185 6.18 -5.58 15.22
CA PRO A 185 4.75 -5.38 15.04
C PRO A 185 4.09 -6.62 14.45
N GLN A 186 2.95 -7.00 15.01
CA GLN A 186 2.09 -8.05 14.49
C GLN A 186 1.10 -7.50 13.47
N HIS A 187 0.33 -8.39 12.83
CA HIS A 187 -0.65 -8.00 11.81
C HIS A 187 -1.65 -6.94 12.30
N GLU A 188 -2.18 -7.11 13.52
CA GLU A 188 -3.15 -6.19 14.13
C GLU A 188 -2.55 -4.80 14.41
N ASP A 189 -1.29 -4.75 14.87
CA ASP A 189 -0.55 -3.51 15.09
C ASP A 189 -0.39 -2.72 13.79
N LEU A 190 0.02 -3.41 12.72
CA LEU A 190 0.20 -2.82 11.40
C LEU A 190 -1.12 -2.33 10.82
N LEU A 191 -2.19 -3.12 10.96
CA LEU A 191 -3.52 -2.72 10.49
C LEU A 191 -4.03 -1.49 11.26
N GLY A 192 -3.80 -1.42 12.58
CA GLY A 192 -4.13 -0.25 13.39
C GLY A 192 -3.41 1.01 12.91
N VAL A 193 -2.09 0.92 12.69
CA VAL A 193 -1.31 2.04 12.14
C VAL A 193 -1.79 2.46 10.75
N LEU A 194 -2.05 1.50 9.86
CA LEU A 194 -2.54 1.80 8.52
C LEU A 194 -3.89 2.52 8.57
N LYS A 195 -4.82 2.08 9.43
CA LYS A 195 -6.13 2.74 9.60
C LYS A 195 -5.99 4.17 10.15
N ASN A 196 -5.09 4.39 11.10
CA ASN A 196 -4.83 5.72 11.63
C ASN A 196 -4.27 6.64 10.54
N LEU A 197 -3.28 6.19 9.77
CA LEU A 197 -2.74 6.94 8.64
C LEU A 197 -3.83 7.30 7.62
N LEU A 198 -4.69 6.35 7.27
CA LEU A 198 -5.81 6.59 6.36
C LEU A 198 -6.80 7.64 6.89
N SER A 199 -7.03 7.69 8.21
CA SER A 199 -7.89 8.72 8.82
C SER A 199 -7.28 10.12 8.81
N GLU A 200 -5.95 10.24 8.87
CA GLU A 200 -5.23 11.52 8.85
C GLU A 200 -5.09 12.12 7.44
N LEU A 201 -5.06 11.25 6.44
CA LEU A 201 -4.88 11.63 5.04
C LEU A 201 -6.23 11.97 4.41
N LYS A 202 -6.31 13.13 3.74
CA LYS A 202 -7.56 13.60 3.11
C LYS A 202 -8.05 12.68 2.00
N GLN A 203 -7.12 12.15 1.20
CA GLN A 203 -7.41 11.25 0.10
C GLN A 203 -6.20 10.37 -0.14
N THR A 204 -6.44 9.06 -0.25
CA THR A 204 -5.37 8.08 -0.40
C THR A 204 -5.67 7.14 -1.57
N TYR A 205 -4.68 6.93 -2.43
CA TYR A 205 -4.68 5.91 -3.48
C TYR A 205 -3.70 4.80 -3.11
N ILE A 206 -4.18 3.56 -3.08
CA ILE A 206 -3.38 2.38 -2.79
C ILE A 206 -3.49 1.42 -3.97
N ILE A 207 -2.35 1.10 -4.58
CA ILE A 207 -2.28 0.23 -5.77
C ILE A 207 -1.54 -1.04 -5.39
N ILE A 208 -2.19 -2.19 -5.53
CA ILE A 208 -1.62 -3.50 -5.24
C ILE A 208 -1.63 -4.32 -6.53
N ASP A 209 -0.47 -4.51 -7.12
CA ASP A 209 -0.30 -5.22 -8.38
C ASP A 209 0.20 -6.66 -8.15
N GLY A 210 -0.43 -7.62 -8.82
CA GLY A 210 -0.02 -9.02 -8.85
C GLY A 210 -0.45 -9.82 -7.62
N LEU A 211 -1.67 -9.67 -7.12
CA LEU A 211 -2.15 -10.45 -5.96
C LEU A 211 -2.01 -11.97 -6.16
N ASP A 212 -2.06 -12.48 -7.39
CA ASP A 212 -1.80 -13.89 -7.71
C ASP A 212 -0.37 -14.35 -7.43
N GLU A 213 0.58 -13.42 -7.33
CA GLU A 213 1.96 -13.68 -6.93
C GLU A 213 2.17 -13.63 -5.40
N CYS A 214 1.14 -13.24 -4.64
CA CYS A 214 1.15 -13.35 -3.19
C CYS A 214 1.28 -14.82 -2.78
N ARG A 215 1.99 -15.07 -1.67
CA ARG A 215 2.17 -16.40 -1.11
C ARG A 215 0.79 -17.01 -0.81
N LYS A 216 0.55 -18.22 -1.32
CA LYS A 216 -0.75 -18.91 -1.18
C LYS A 216 -1.24 -19.06 0.26
N THR A 217 -0.34 -19.13 1.24
CA THR A 217 -0.69 -19.20 2.67
C THR A 217 -1.39 -17.95 3.19
N ASP A 218 -1.29 -16.83 2.46
CA ASP A 218 -1.81 -15.53 2.87
C ASP A 218 -3.10 -15.17 2.09
N TRP A 219 -3.48 -15.96 1.08
CA TRP A 219 -4.61 -15.64 0.20
C TRP A 219 -5.95 -15.52 0.94
N ASN A 220 -6.17 -16.35 1.95
CA ASN A 220 -7.36 -16.29 2.80
C ASN A 220 -7.41 -15.02 3.67
N LEU A 221 -6.29 -14.33 3.85
CA LEU A 221 -6.20 -13.08 4.61
C LEU A 221 -6.37 -11.84 3.72
N LEU A 222 -6.10 -11.94 2.41
CA LEU A 222 -6.19 -10.81 1.47
C LEU A 222 -7.61 -10.23 1.42
N GLY A 223 -8.63 -11.06 1.26
CA GLY A 223 -10.04 -10.62 1.21
C GLY A 223 -10.46 -9.84 2.47
N PRO A 224 -10.35 -10.44 3.67
CA PRO A 224 -10.64 -9.74 4.93
C PRO A 224 -9.85 -8.46 5.12
N PHE A 225 -8.56 -8.44 4.74
CA PHE A 225 -7.73 -7.25 4.83
C PHE A 225 -8.21 -6.13 3.91
N ILE A 226 -8.44 -6.43 2.64
CA ILE A 226 -8.95 -5.47 1.65
C ILE A 226 -10.28 -4.88 2.12
N GLN A 227 -11.19 -5.72 2.61
CA GLN A 227 -12.47 -5.28 3.17
C GLN A 227 -12.28 -4.43 4.43
N SER A 228 -11.31 -4.76 5.27
CA SER A 228 -11.04 -3.96 6.47
C SER A 228 -10.55 -2.54 6.16
N LEU A 229 -9.95 -2.32 4.98
CA LEU A 229 -9.49 -1.02 4.52
C LEU A 229 -10.60 -0.19 3.86
N SER A 230 -11.55 -0.83 3.18
CA SER A 230 -12.69 -0.12 2.57
C SER A 230 -13.68 0.44 3.59
N HIS A 231 -13.64 -0.05 4.83
CA HIS A 231 -14.50 0.41 5.93
C HIS A 231 -13.84 1.42 6.88
N VAL A 232 -12.70 2.02 6.49
CA VAL A 232 -11.99 3.00 7.31
C VAL A 232 -12.64 4.38 7.22
N ALA A 233 -13.73 4.57 7.96
CA ALA A 233 -14.41 5.85 8.27
C ALA A 233 -14.46 6.89 7.13
N GLU A 234 -14.48 8.20 7.45
CA GLU A 234 -14.76 9.31 6.52
C GLU A 234 -13.79 9.42 5.32
N ASN A 235 -12.62 8.77 5.39
CA ASN A 235 -11.54 8.86 4.40
C ASN A 235 -11.20 7.48 3.80
N ALA A 236 -12.21 6.76 3.32
CA ALA A 236 -11.99 5.49 2.63
C ALA A 236 -10.97 5.67 1.49
N PRO A 237 -10.00 4.75 1.33
CA PRO A 237 -9.02 4.84 0.26
C PRO A 237 -9.59 4.42 -1.09
N HIS A 238 -8.98 4.92 -2.15
CA HIS A 238 -9.09 4.37 -3.49
C HIS A 238 -8.15 3.17 -3.58
N LEU A 239 -8.70 1.96 -3.53
CA LEU A 239 -7.94 0.70 -3.58
C LEU A 239 -8.06 0.09 -4.96
N LEU A 240 -6.93 -0.05 -5.65
CA LEU A 240 -6.85 -0.76 -6.93
C LEU A 240 -6.05 -2.03 -6.74
N LEU A 241 -6.63 -3.14 -7.18
CA LEU A 241 -6.06 -4.46 -7.09
C LEU A 241 -5.86 -5.02 -8.49
N THR A 242 -4.78 -5.76 -8.73
CA THR A 242 -4.67 -6.60 -9.91
C THR A 242 -4.38 -8.04 -9.59
N SER A 243 -4.88 -8.92 -10.45
CA SER A 243 -4.46 -10.31 -10.46
C SER A 243 -4.80 -10.99 -11.78
N GLN A 244 -4.32 -12.23 -11.92
CA GLN A 244 -4.98 -13.21 -12.76
C GLN A 244 -6.37 -13.58 -12.21
N PRO A 245 -7.33 -14.00 -13.06
CA PRO A 245 -8.69 -14.37 -12.65
C PRO A 245 -8.72 -15.78 -12.00
N PHE A 246 -8.04 -15.94 -10.86
CA PHE A 246 -8.08 -17.19 -10.10
C PHE A 246 -9.38 -17.31 -9.31
N GLN A 247 -9.87 -18.54 -9.16
CA GLN A 247 -11.18 -18.82 -8.55
C GLN A 247 -11.29 -18.31 -7.10
N GLU A 248 -10.19 -18.36 -6.35
CA GLU A 248 -10.11 -17.85 -4.99
C GLU A 248 -10.38 -16.35 -4.93
N PHE A 249 -9.83 -15.58 -5.89
CA PHE A 249 -10.07 -14.15 -5.99
C PHE A 249 -11.46 -13.82 -6.54
N GLU A 250 -11.95 -14.57 -7.52
CA GLU A 250 -13.35 -14.43 -8.00
C GLU A 250 -14.37 -14.67 -6.87
N THR A 251 -14.02 -15.54 -5.92
CA THR A 251 -14.86 -15.75 -4.73
C THR A 251 -14.71 -14.62 -3.72
N ALA A 252 -13.48 -14.21 -3.41
CA ALA A 252 -13.20 -13.19 -2.40
C ALA A 252 -13.62 -11.77 -2.82
N PHE A 253 -13.58 -11.47 -4.12
CA PHE A 253 -13.80 -10.15 -4.70
C PHE A 253 -15.08 -10.07 -5.54
N ARG A 254 -16.00 -11.03 -5.36
CA ARG A 254 -17.25 -11.13 -6.13
C ARG A 254 -18.05 -9.83 -6.21
N ASP A 255 -18.09 -9.08 -5.12
CA ASP A 255 -18.90 -7.86 -4.99
C ASP A 255 -18.11 -6.58 -5.32
N ILE A 256 -16.85 -6.72 -5.75
CA ILE A 256 -15.97 -5.60 -6.11
C ILE A 256 -16.15 -5.28 -7.61
N PRO A 257 -16.32 -4.00 -8.00
CA PRO A 257 -16.28 -3.58 -9.40
C PRO A 257 -15.00 -4.06 -10.10
N SER A 258 -15.12 -4.60 -11.32
CA SER A 258 -13.96 -5.18 -12.01
C SER A 258 -13.86 -4.88 -13.50
N ILE A 259 -12.62 -4.79 -13.99
CA ILE A 259 -12.27 -4.60 -15.40
C ILE A 259 -11.50 -5.83 -15.87
N GLU A 260 -11.90 -6.41 -17.00
CA GLU A 260 -11.24 -7.57 -17.61
C GLU A 260 -10.39 -7.16 -18.82
N LEU A 261 -9.07 -7.18 -18.66
CA LEU A 261 -8.11 -6.77 -19.69
C LEU A 261 -8.11 -7.72 -20.90
N ASP A 262 -8.37 -9.01 -20.71
CA ASP A 262 -8.32 -10.03 -21.78
C ASP A 262 -9.32 -9.73 -22.91
N SER A 263 -10.41 -9.00 -22.60
CA SER A 263 -11.39 -8.55 -23.57
C SER A 263 -11.03 -7.24 -24.28
N MET A 264 -9.98 -6.56 -23.81
CA MET A 264 -9.67 -5.16 -24.14
C MET A 264 -8.24 -4.91 -24.61
N VAL A 265 -7.35 -5.92 -24.67
CA VAL A 265 -6.05 -5.78 -25.33
C VAL A 265 -6.30 -5.51 -26.81
N SER A 266 -6.30 -4.22 -27.16
CA SER A 266 -6.50 -3.79 -28.52
C SER A 266 -5.32 -4.26 -29.37
N THR A 267 -5.62 -4.82 -30.54
CA THR A 267 -4.66 -5.07 -31.62
C THR A 267 -3.80 -3.84 -31.91
N SER A 268 -4.29 -2.63 -31.63
CA SER A 268 -3.52 -1.38 -31.74
C SER A 268 -2.34 -1.30 -30.78
N ASP A 269 -2.49 -1.75 -29.53
CA ASP A 269 -1.44 -1.64 -28.50
C ASP A 269 -0.32 -2.63 -28.80
N ILE A 270 -0.68 -3.86 -29.18
CA ILE A 270 0.26 -4.88 -29.65
C ILE A 270 1.01 -4.36 -30.88
N ARG A 271 0.29 -3.81 -31.87
CA ARG A 271 0.90 -3.24 -33.08
C ARG A 271 1.83 -2.07 -32.74
N SER A 272 1.45 -1.20 -31.81
CA SER A 272 2.28 -0.06 -31.41
C SER A 272 3.53 -0.50 -30.66
N TYR A 273 3.44 -1.51 -29.78
CA TYR A 273 4.57 -2.06 -29.07
C TYR A 273 5.54 -2.78 -30.02
N ILE A 274 5.04 -3.66 -30.89
CA ILE A 274 5.87 -4.36 -31.86
C ILE A 274 6.51 -3.36 -32.83
N GLY A 275 5.75 -2.39 -33.33
CA GLY A 275 6.23 -1.35 -34.23
C GLY A 275 7.40 -0.54 -33.64
N SER A 276 7.44 -0.32 -32.33
CA SER A 276 8.58 0.36 -31.69
C SER A 276 9.78 -0.55 -31.44
N LYS A 277 9.59 -1.87 -31.36
CA LYS A 277 10.68 -2.84 -31.17
C LYS A 277 11.31 -3.30 -32.49
N VAL A 278 10.52 -3.48 -33.55
CA VAL A 278 10.94 -4.02 -34.86
C VAL A 278 12.17 -3.31 -35.45
N PRO A 279 12.27 -1.97 -35.48
CA PRO A 279 13.44 -1.28 -36.02
C PRO A 279 14.77 -1.67 -35.36
N GLY A 280 14.74 -2.19 -34.13
CA GLY A 280 15.91 -2.65 -33.39
C GLY A 280 16.33 -4.10 -33.66
N VAL A 281 15.57 -4.89 -34.45
CA VAL A 281 15.74 -6.36 -34.55
C VAL A 281 16.61 -6.79 -35.75
N GLY A 282 17.48 -5.91 -36.22
CA GLY A 282 18.49 -6.21 -37.25
C GLY A 282 18.20 -5.59 -38.61
N ASN A 283 19.10 -5.83 -39.58
CA ASN A 283 19.11 -5.09 -40.85
C ASN A 283 17.87 -5.31 -41.73
N TRP A 284 17.16 -6.43 -41.58
CA TRP A 284 15.92 -6.73 -42.33
C TRP A 284 14.79 -5.76 -41.96
N ALA A 285 14.79 -5.21 -40.74
CA ALA A 285 13.77 -4.31 -40.25
C ALA A 285 13.87 -2.88 -40.82
N LYS A 286 14.91 -2.60 -41.62
CA LYS A 286 15.05 -1.32 -42.35
C LYS A 286 14.17 -1.26 -43.60
N ASP A 287 13.65 -2.39 -44.05
CA ASP A 287 12.67 -2.44 -45.14
C ASP A 287 11.25 -2.39 -44.55
N ASP A 288 10.57 -1.25 -44.76
CA ASP A 288 9.22 -0.99 -44.27
C ASP A 288 8.22 -2.07 -44.66
N LYS A 289 8.38 -2.69 -45.84
CA LYS A 289 7.46 -3.72 -46.31
C LYS A 289 7.61 -5.00 -45.49
N TYR A 290 8.86 -5.42 -45.21
CA TYR A 290 9.12 -6.60 -44.38
C TYR A 290 8.81 -6.33 -42.91
N ALA A 291 9.18 -5.17 -42.38
CA ALA A 291 8.86 -4.75 -41.02
C ALA A 291 7.36 -4.77 -40.75
N LYS A 292 6.55 -4.23 -41.68
CA LYS A 292 5.09 -4.23 -41.58
C LYS A 292 4.52 -5.65 -41.69
N ALA A 293 5.01 -6.46 -42.63
CA ALA A 293 4.54 -7.84 -42.80
C ALA A 293 4.81 -8.72 -41.57
N VAL A 294 6.00 -8.59 -40.96
CA VAL A 294 6.34 -9.31 -39.73
C VAL A 294 5.51 -8.80 -38.55
N THR A 295 5.29 -7.49 -38.46
CA THR A 295 4.43 -6.90 -37.41
C THR A 295 3.01 -7.49 -37.48
N GLU A 296 2.39 -7.51 -38.66
CA GLU A 296 1.03 -8.07 -38.81
C GLU A 296 0.97 -9.57 -38.49
N GLN A 297 1.98 -10.36 -38.89
CA GLN A 297 2.01 -11.79 -38.53
C GLN A 297 2.18 -12.03 -37.03
N ILE A 298 3.00 -11.22 -36.35
CA ILE A 298 3.15 -11.34 -34.90
C ILE A 298 1.84 -10.94 -34.22
N VAL A 299 1.21 -9.82 -34.64
CA VAL A 299 -0.09 -9.35 -34.13
C VAL A 299 -1.19 -10.41 -34.29
N GLU A 300 -1.25 -11.07 -35.45
CA GLU A 300 -2.23 -12.13 -35.72
C GLU A 300 -1.99 -13.37 -34.86
N ARG A 301 -0.72 -13.71 -34.58
CA ARG A 301 -0.35 -14.89 -33.79
C ARG A 301 -0.30 -14.66 -32.28
N SER A 302 -0.33 -13.40 -31.83
CA SER A 302 -0.18 -13.06 -30.42
C SER A 302 -1.45 -13.36 -29.62
N ASN A 303 -2.64 -13.45 -30.25
CA ASN A 303 -3.91 -13.74 -29.55
C ASN A 303 -4.14 -12.85 -28.30
N GLY A 304 -3.65 -11.61 -28.29
CA GLY A 304 -3.71 -10.73 -27.11
C GLY A 304 -2.48 -10.75 -26.19
N MET A 305 -1.43 -11.52 -26.50
CA MET A 305 -0.19 -11.70 -25.71
C MET A 305 1.09 -11.30 -26.44
#